data_AF-A0A538DK90-F1
#
_entry.id   AF-A0A538DK90-F1
#
_cell.length_a   1.000
_cell.length_b   1.000
_cell.length_c   1.000
_cell.angle_alpha   90.00
_cell.angle_beta   90.00
_cell.angle_gamma   90.00
#
_symmetry.space_group_name_H-M   'P 1'
#
loop_
_entity.id
_entity.type
_entity.pdbx_description
1 polymer ?
#
loop_
_entity_poly.entity_id
_entity_poly.type
_entity_poly.pdbx_seq_one_letter_code
_entity_poly.pdbx_strand_id
1 'polypeptide(L)' 'LEVRERGYATSHGETVEAAAAIAVAIRRTSGEVIGAINVTGPSNRLTAARLEEIAGPIVDAGRAVMRQLGHVEPGS' A
#
# COMPACT_ATOMS: atom_id res chain seq x y z
N LEU A 1 6.20 -14.56 1.50
CA LEU A 1 7.00 -13.87 2.52
C LEU A 1 7.41 -12.45 2.08
N GLU A 2 7.70 -12.26 0.80
CA GLU A 2 8.17 -11.00 0.19
C GLU A 2 7.35 -9.72 0.54
N VAL A 3 6.01 -9.81 0.59
CA VAL A 3 5.13 -8.66 0.96
C VAL A 3 5.32 -8.20 2.42
N ARG A 4 5.59 -9.14 3.35
CA ARG A 4 5.76 -8.81 4.78
C ARG A 4 7.11 -8.14 5.06
N GLU A 5 8.14 -8.51 4.30
CA GLU A 5 9.49 -7.95 4.44
C GLU A 5 9.60 -6.58 3.76
N ARG A 6 8.93 -6.39 2.61
CA ARG A 6 8.95 -5.11 1.87
C ARG A 6 7.93 -4.09 2.34
N GLY A 7 6.85 -4.54 2.99
CA GLY A 7 5.77 -3.68 3.47
C GLY A 7 4.74 -3.27 2.41
N TYR A 8 4.88 -3.73 1.16
CA TYR A 8 3.95 -3.51 0.06
C TYR A 8 3.86 -4.74 -0.87
N ALA A 9 2.81 -4.80 -1.68
CA ALA A 9 2.58 -5.79 -2.73
C ALA A 9 2.43 -5.08 -4.07
N THR A 10 2.96 -5.65 -5.15
CA THR A 10 2.73 -5.18 -6.53
C THR A 10 1.99 -6.24 -7.32
N SER A 11 1.06 -5.84 -8.18
CA SER A 11 0.40 -6.73 -9.16
C SER A 11 0.60 -6.17 -10.56
N HIS A 12 0.87 -7.08 -11.52
CA HIS A 12 0.97 -6.78 -12.94
C HIS A 12 -0.03 -7.68 -13.70
N GLY A 13 -1.07 -7.08 -14.29
CA GLY A 13 -1.79 -7.67 -15.44
C GLY A 13 -2.73 -8.87 -15.22
N GLU A 14 -3.35 -9.09 -14.05
CA GLU A 14 -4.19 -10.29 -13.84
C GLU A 14 -5.70 -10.12 -14.12
N THR A 15 -6.23 -8.91 -14.35
CA THR A 15 -7.68 -8.73 -14.62
C THR A 15 -7.99 -7.70 -15.71
N VAL A 16 -7.07 -6.79 -16.00
CA VAL A 16 -7.17 -5.84 -17.12
C VAL A 16 -5.82 -5.84 -17.82
N GLU A 17 -5.82 -6.27 -19.07
CA GLU A 17 -4.65 -6.19 -19.94
C GLU A 17 -4.18 -4.74 -19.96
N ALA A 18 -2.92 -4.52 -19.55
CA ALA A 18 -2.31 -3.21 -19.30
C ALA A 18 -2.64 -2.49 -17.98
N ALA A 19 -2.99 -3.16 -16.87
CA ALA A 19 -3.02 -2.54 -15.54
C ALA A 19 -1.86 -3.01 -14.63
N ALA A 20 -1.30 -2.08 -13.87
CA ALA A 20 -0.35 -2.35 -12.80
C ALA A 20 -0.76 -1.63 -11.51
N ALA A 21 -0.42 -2.23 -10.37
CA ALA A 21 -0.80 -1.72 -9.07
C ALA A 21 0.27 -1.96 -8.01
N ILE A 22 0.28 -1.10 -6.99
CA ILE A 22 1.05 -1.26 -5.75
C ILE A 22 0.14 -0.99 -4.55
N ALA A 23 0.24 -1.79 -3.50
CA ALA A 23 -0.64 -1.72 -2.35
C ALA A 23 0.09 -1.99 -1.02
N VAL A 24 -0.39 -1.38 0.05
CA VAL A 24 0.09 -1.57 1.43
C VAL A 24 -1.09 -1.98 2.30
N ALA A 25 -0.95 -3.07 3.04
CA ALA A 25 -1.97 -3.51 3.99
C ALA A 25 -1.98 -2.61 5.23
N ILE A 26 -3.17 -2.17 5.63
CA ILE A 26 -3.41 -1.42 6.87
C ILE A 26 -3.77 -2.43 7.97
N ARG A 27 -3.03 -2.38 9.06
CA ARG A 27 -3.16 -3.32 10.18
C ARG A 27 -3.33 -2.57 11.49
N ARG A 28 -4.10 -3.16 12.43
CA ARG A 28 -4.11 -2.74 13.83
C ARG A 28 -2.84 -3.22 14.54
N THR A 29 -2.57 -2.67 15.73
CA THR A 29 -1.51 -3.15 16.63
C THR A 29 -1.64 -4.63 16.99
N SER A 30 -2.87 -5.18 16.96
CA SER A 30 -3.14 -6.61 17.12
C SER A 30 -2.63 -7.48 15.97
N GLY A 31 -2.19 -6.89 14.86
CA GLY A 31 -1.78 -7.58 13.63
C GLY A 31 -2.93 -7.88 12.67
N GLU A 32 -4.17 -7.62 13.07
CA GLU A 32 -5.38 -7.74 12.25
C GLU A 32 -5.31 -6.80 11.04
N VAL A 33 -5.54 -7.33 9.84
CA VAL A 33 -5.67 -6.51 8.61
C VAL A 33 -7.07 -5.94 8.56
N ILE A 34 -7.16 -4.62 8.52
CA ILE A 34 -8.44 -3.89 8.51
C ILE A 34 -8.68 -3.14 7.19
N GLY A 35 -7.74 -3.21 6.26
CA GLY A 35 -7.87 -2.61 4.94
C GLY A 35 -6.55 -2.57 4.18
N ALA A 36 -6.52 -1.82 3.08
CA ALA A 36 -5.32 -1.54 2.32
C ALA A 36 -5.45 -0.19 1.60
N ILE A 37 -4.33 0.48 1.37
CA ILE A 37 -4.23 1.57 0.41
C ILE A 37 -3.54 1.05 -0.85
N ASN A 38 -3.98 1.49 -2.02
CA ASN A 38 -3.37 1.09 -3.29
C ASN A 38 -3.31 2.25 -4.28
N VAL A 39 -2.37 2.13 -5.21
CA VAL A 39 -2.25 2.94 -6.42
C VAL A 39 -2.37 1.99 -7.61
N THR A 40 -3.33 2.25 -8.49
CA THR A 40 -3.60 1.42 -9.67
C THR A 40 -3.67 2.30 -10.93
N GLY A 41 -3.14 1.82 -12.05
CA GLY A 41 -3.20 2.55 -13.30
C GLY A 41 -2.64 1.76 -14.49
N PRO A 42 -2.66 2.36 -15.69
CA PRO A 42 -2.15 1.70 -16.90
C PRO A 42 -0.67 1.35 -16.76
N SER A 43 -0.26 0.14 -17.13
CA SER A 43 1.10 -0.37 -17.01
C SER A 43 2.13 0.44 -17.82
N ASN A 44 1.70 1.12 -18.87
CA ASN A 44 2.55 2.04 -19.62
C ASN A 44 2.90 3.34 -18.87
N ARG A 45 2.12 3.71 -17.85
CA ARG A 45 2.39 4.85 -16.96
C ARG A 45 2.91 4.40 -15.59
N LEU A 46 2.47 3.23 -15.15
CA LEU A 46 2.86 2.58 -13.90
C LEU A 46 3.91 1.50 -14.20
N THR A 47 5.03 1.95 -14.77
CA THR A 47 6.18 1.09 -15.12
C THR A 47 6.86 0.55 -13.85
N ALA A 48 7.73 -0.45 -14.00
CA ALA A 48 8.52 -1.00 -12.89
C ALA A 48 9.32 0.09 -12.14
N ALA A 49 10.01 0.98 -12.88
CA ALA A 49 10.73 2.10 -12.27
C ALA A 49 9.79 3.03 -11.49
N ARG A 50 8.59 3.30 -12.02
CA ARG A 50 7.60 4.12 -11.31
C ARG A 50 7.04 3.43 -10.07
N LEU A 51 6.87 2.11 -10.10
CA LEU A 51 6.47 1.31 -8.93
C LEU A 51 7.53 1.38 -7.83
N GLU A 52 8.82 1.31 -8.19
CA GLU A 52 9.93 1.48 -7.25
C GLU A 52 9.95 2.88 -6.61
N GLU A 53 9.70 3.93 -7.41
CA GLU A 53 9.56 5.30 -6.90
C GLU A 53 8.37 5.47 -5.94
N ILE A 54 7.26 4.76 -6.19
CA ILE A 54 6.03 4.83 -5.38
C ILE A 54 6.15 3.99 -4.10
N ALA A 55 7.01 2.96 -4.08
CA ALA A 55 7.12 2.00 -2.99
C ALA A 55 7.38 2.65 -1.62
N GLY A 56 8.33 3.59 -1.53
CA GLY A 56 8.59 4.33 -0.30
C GLY A 56 7.37 5.18 0.15
N PRO A 57 6.89 6.11 -0.70
CA PRO A 57 5.75 6.95 -0.40
C PRO A 57 4.48 6.20 0.02
N ILE A 58 4.13 5.09 -0.65
CA ILE A 58 2.91 4.34 -0.30
C ILE A 58 3.07 3.61 1.05
N VAL A 59 4.26 3.12 1.38
CA VAL A 59 4.53 2.53 2.71
C VAL A 59 4.43 3.59 3.80
N ASP A 60 4.96 4.78 3.58
CA ASP A 60 4.88 5.89 4.54
C ASP A 60 3.44 6.39 4.74
N ALA A 61 2.66 6.45 3.65
CA ALA A 61 1.23 6.72 3.71
C ALA A 61 0.49 5.64 4.53
N GLY A 62 0.80 4.36 4.31
CA GLY A 62 0.20 3.25 5.06
C GLY A 62 0.54 3.33 6.55
N ARG A 63 1.79 3.68 6.89
CA ARG A 63 2.23 3.93 8.27
C ARG A 63 1.51 5.11 8.90
N ALA A 64 1.31 6.20 8.16
CA ALA A 64 0.57 7.37 8.65
C ALA A 64 -0.88 7.01 8.98
N VAL A 65 -1.56 6.28 8.09
CA VAL A 65 -2.93 5.78 8.32
C VAL A 65 -2.97 4.87 9.55
N MET A 66 -2.05 3.91 9.67
CA MET A 66 -1.99 3.03 10.86
C MET A 66 -1.76 3.80 12.17
N ARG A 67 -0.94 4.86 12.15
CA ARG A 67 -0.77 5.75 13.31
C ARG A 67 -2.06 6.48 13.66
N GLN A 68 -2.77 7.03 12.68
CA GLN A 68 -4.05 7.72 12.89
C GLN A 68 -5.14 6.78 13.41
N LEU A 69 -5.18 5.54 12.94
CA LEU A 69 -6.11 4.52 13.44
C LEU A 69 -5.80 4.08 14.89
N GLY A 70 -4.61 4.41 15.38
CA GLY A 70 -4.21 4.32 16.79
C GLY A 70 -4.19 5.67 17.54
N HIS A 71 -4.54 6.77 16.87
CA HIS A 71 -4.59 8.12 17.42
C HIS A 71 -6.03 8.65 17.29
N VAL A 72 -6.86 8.29 18.26
CA VAL A 72 -8.04 9.09 18.60
C VAL A 72 -7.62 9.84 19.85
N GLU A 73 -7.56 11.17 19.79
CA GLU A 73 -7.38 11.99 20.99
C GLU A 73 -8.48 11.62 22.01
N PRO A 74 -8.13 11.16 23.22
CA PRO A 74 -9.03 11.20 24.34
C PRO A 74 -8.91 12.59 24.97
N GLY A 75 -9.87 13.47 24.70
CA GLY A 75 -10.02 14.72 25.43
C GLY A 75 -10.01 15.98 24.56
N SER A 76 -11.15 16.28 23.94
CA SER A 76 -11.67 17.64 23.86
C SER A 76 -12.74 17.81 24.94
#